data_AF-A0A6B0UDT4-F1
#
_entry.id   AF-A0A6B0UDT4-F1
#
_cell.length_a   1.000
_cell.length_b   1.000
_cell.length_c   1.000
_cell.angle_alpha   90.00
_cell.angle_beta   90.00
_cell.angle_gamma   90.00
#
_symmetry.space_group_name_H-M   'P 1'
#
loop_
_entity.id
_entity.type
_entity.pdbx_description
1 polymer ?
#
loop_
_entity_poly.entity_id
_entity_poly.type
_entity_poly.pdbx_seq_one_letter_code
_entity_poly.pdbx_strand_id
1 'polypeptide(L)'
;KSIYLKLLQLTHKNKLHTTPTYNLSTYNIRNPIRKMPAIRTNYGRQRLNFQINKTLNRKDISVDFHQHFNSFKCDCRRMLVTSEIAFSSLLIP
;
A
#
# COMPACT_ATOMS: atom_id res chain seq x y z
N LYS A 1 -19.80 -38.78 7.77
CA LYS A 1 -18.43 -38.43 8.23
C LYS A 1 -17.85 -37.42 7.24
N SER A 2 -17.59 -36.19 7.70
CA SER A 2 -17.33 -35.01 6.88
C SER A 2 -16.09 -35.16 5.99
N ILE A 3 -16.30 -35.06 4.67
CA ILE A 3 -15.25 -35.13 3.62
C ILE A 3 -14.21 -34.01 3.81
N TYR A 4 -14.65 -32.85 4.29
CA TYR A 4 -13.80 -31.69 4.53
C TYR A 4 -12.73 -31.95 5.60
N LEU A 5 -13.04 -32.76 6.62
CA LEU A 5 -12.07 -33.07 7.69
C LEU A 5 -10.93 -33.96 7.16
N LYS A 6 -11.25 -34.94 6.31
CA LYS A 6 -10.25 -35.79 5.65
C LYS A 6 -9.37 -34.99 4.70
N LEU A 7 -9.96 -34.03 3.99
CA LEU A 7 -9.22 -33.14 3.09
C LEU A 7 -8.23 -32.28 3.88
N LEU A 8 -8.65 -31.71 5.01
CA LEU A 8 -7.78 -30.93 5.91
C LEU A 8 -6.62 -31.78 6.46
N GLN A 9 -6.89 -33.02 6.84
CA GLN A 9 -5.84 -33.94 7.30
C GLN A 9 -4.83 -34.25 6.20
N LEU A 10 -5.27 -34.41 4.95
CA LEU A 10 -4.40 -34.65 3.81
C LEU A 10 -3.55 -33.42 3.46
N THR A 11 -4.13 -32.22 3.45
CA THR A 11 -3.39 -30.98 3.19
C THR A 11 -2.38 -30.66 4.29
N HIS A 12 -2.71 -31.02 5.54
CA HIS A 12 -1.77 -30.91 6.66
C HIS A 12 -0.64 -31.94 6.55
N LYS A 13 -0.96 -33.23 6.33
CA LYS A 13 0.02 -34.32 6.20
C LYS A 13 1.02 -34.05 5.07
N ASN A 14 0.54 -33.52 3.96
CA ASN A 14 1.36 -33.21 2.78
C ASN A 14 2.05 -31.84 2.88
N LYS A 15 1.90 -31.12 4.00
CA LYS A 15 2.47 -29.78 4.22
C LYS A 15 2.18 -28.80 3.07
N LEU A 16 1.05 -28.96 2.39
CA LEU A 16 0.66 -28.12 1.24
C LEU A 16 0.32 -26.68 1.65
N HIS A 17 0.12 -26.45 2.95
CA HIS A 17 -0.07 -25.14 3.54
C HIS A 17 1.26 -24.41 3.82
N THR A 18 2.40 -25.11 3.81
CA THR A 18 3.71 -24.48 3.97
C THR A 18 4.25 -24.14 2.58
N THR A 19 4.25 -22.86 2.24
CA THR A 19 4.98 -22.38 1.06
C THR A 19 6.47 -22.68 1.25
N PRO A 20 7.16 -23.31 0.29
CA PRO A 20 8.59 -23.48 0.38
C PRO A 20 9.23 -22.09 0.49
N THR A 21 10.11 -21.94 1.48
CA THR A 21 10.90 -20.73 1.75
C THR A 21 11.97 -20.55 0.67
N TYR A 22 11.60 -20.62 -0.61
CA TYR A 22 12.46 -20.17 -1.69
C TYR A 22 12.28 -18.66 -1.81
N ASN A 23 13.21 -17.98 -1.14
CA ASN A 23 13.72 -16.64 -1.43
C ASN A 23 12.77 -15.71 -2.18
N LEU A 24 12.28 -14.73 -1.42
CA LEU A 24 11.76 -13.46 -1.90
C LEU A 24 12.33 -13.06 -3.28
N SER A 25 11.44 -13.10 -4.26
CA SER A 25 11.39 -12.20 -5.42
C SER A 25 12.66 -12.09 -6.28
N THR A 26 12.82 -12.97 -7.27
CA THR A 26 13.75 -12.76 -8.41
C THR A 26 13.46 -11.48 -9.20
N TYR A 27 12.26 -10.93 -9.06
CA TYR A 27 11.88 -9.65 -9.63
C TYR A 27 12.01 -8.56 -8.57
N ASN A 28 12.80 -7.52 -8.82
CA ASN A 28 12.59 -6.27 -8.11
C ASN A 28 11.16 -5.83 -8.44
N ILE A 29 10.24 -5.92 -7.48
CA ILE A 29 8.92 -5.31 -7.59
C ILE A 29 9.23 -3.82 -7.72
N ARG A 30 9.30 -3.34 -8.96
CA ARG A 30 9.37 -1.93 -9.26
C ARG A 30 8.14 -1.35 -8.59
N ASN A 31 8.28 -0.44 -7.64
CA ASN A 31 7.17 0.39 -7.20
C ASN A 31 6.99 1.44 -8.30
N PRO A 32 6.11 1.25 -9.32
CA PRO A 32 5.96 2.26 -10.35
C PRO A 32 5.41 3.52 -9.70
N ILE A 33 6.07 4.65 -9.93
CA ILE A 33 5.53 5.95 -9.56
C ILE A 33 4.21 6.10 -10.32
N ARG A 34 3.11 6.19 -9.58
CA ARG A 34 1.77 6.35 -10.14
C ARG A 34 1.69 7.72 -10.79
N LYS A 35 1.41 7.76 -12.09
CA LYS A 35 1.24 9.03 -12.82
C LYS A 35 0.02 9.77 -12.29
N MET A 36 0.18 11.06 -11.99
CA MET A 36 -0.91 11.89 -11.53
C MET A 36 -1.91 12.14 -12.68
N PRO A 37 -3.22 11.95 -12.47
CA PRO A 37 -4.23 12.23 -13.49
C PRO A 37 -4.21 13.71 -13.85
N ALA A 38 -4.41 14.00 -15.14
CA ALA A 38 -4.62 15.34 -15.66
C ALA A 38 -5.94 15.37 -16.43
N ILE A 39 -6.73 16.42 -16.19
CA ILE A 39 -8.00 16.64 -16.89
C ILE A 39 -7.80 17.76 -17.92
N ARG A 40 -8.44 17.63 -19.08
CA ARG A 40 -8.49 18.69 -20.08
C ARG A 40 -9.59 19.67 -19.69
N THR A 41 -9.21 20.92 -19.48
CA THR A 41 -10.11 22.06 -19.28
C THR A 41 -10.12 22.92 -20.55
N ASN A 42 -11.05 23.87 -20.65
CA ASN A 42 -11.08 24.84 -21.75
C ASN A 42 -9.80 25.71 -21.80
N TYR A 43 -9.04 25.75 -20.72
CA TYR A 43 -7.76 26.47 -20.60
C TYR A 43 -6.53 25.56 -20.77
N GLY A 44 -6.73 24.31 -21.23
CA GLY A 44 -5.66 23.33 -21.41
C GLY A 44 -5.66 22.22 -20.36
N ARG A 45 -4.56 21.47 -20.24
CA ARG A 45 -4.45 20.34 -19.31
C ARG A 45 -4.13 20.84 -17.89
N GLN A 46 -5.02 20.59 -16.95
CA GLN A 46 -4.80 20.85 -15.54
C GLN A 46 -4.49 19.54 -14.81
N ARG A 47 -3.40 19.53 -14.04
CA ARG A 47 -3.06 18.42 -13.15
C ARG A 47 -3.93 18.52 -11.90
N LEU A 48 -4.59 17.42 -11.53
CA LEU A 48 -5.32 17.35 -10.28
C LEU A 48 -4.37 16.89 -9.17
N ASN A 49 -4.19 17.72 -8.15
CA ASN A 49 -3.39 17.40 -6.98
C ASN A 49 -4.18 16.46 -6.06
N PHE A 50 -4.20 15.18 -6.39
CA PHE A 50 -4.78 14.16 -5.52
C PHE A 50 -3.77 13.78 -4.42
N GLN A 51 -4.16 13.99 -3.17
CA GLN A 51 -3.39 13.59 -1.99
C GLN A 51 -3.05 12.10 -1.99
N ILE A 52 -3.96 11.28 -2.51
CA ILE A 52 -3.77 9.83 -2.65
C ILE A 52 -2.54 9.53 -3.51
N ASN A 53 -2.36 10.19 -4.66
CA ASN A 53 -1.19 9.94 -5.52
C ASN A 53 0.11 10.45 -4.91
N LYS A 54 0.07 11.60 -4.23
CA LYS A 54 1.23 12.12 -3.49
C LYS A 54 1.67 11.15 -2.40
N THR A 55 0.71 10.61 -1.65
CA THR A 55 0.95 9.65 -0.56
C THR A 55 1.45 8.32 -1.08
N LEU A 56 0.86 7.77 -2.15
CA LEU A 56 1.26 6.49 -2.73
C LEU A 56 2.64 6.52 -3.41
N ASN A 57 3.12 7.70 -3.80
CA ASN A 57 4.44 7.87 -4.40
C ASN A 57 5.53 8.26 -3.38
N ARG A 58 5.19 8.44 -2.10
CA ARG A 58 6.19 8.72 -1.06
C ARG A 58 7.01 7.48 -0.76
N LYS A 59 8.33 7.64 -0.76
CA LYS A 59 9.29 6.60 -0.39
C LYS A 59 9.57 6.54 1.11
N ASP A 60 9.15 7.60 1.83
CA ASP A 60 9.50 7.84 3.23
C ASP A 60 8.48 7.22 4.19
N ILE A 61 7.48 6.51 3.67
CA ILE A 61 6.42 5.90 4.46
C ILE A 61 6.80 4.43 4.73
N SER A 62 7.15 4.11 5.98
CA SER A 62 7.22 2.74 6.46
C SER A 62 5.87 2.32 7.01
N VAL A 63 5.21 1.37 6.35
CA VAL A 63 3.95 0.78 6.83
C VAL A 63 4.24 -0.60 7.40
N ASP A 64 3.85 -0.83 8.66
CA ASP A 64 3.97 -2.14 9.30
C ASP A 64 2.67 -2.96 9.09
N PHE A 65 2.76 -4.03 8.31
CA PHE A 65 1.63 -4.91 8.00
C PHE A 65 1.39 -5.99 9.07
N HIS A 66 2.26 -6.11 10.07
CA HIS A 66 2.09 -7.09 11.15
C HIS A 66 1.15 -6.58 12.26
N GLN A 67 0.76 -5.31 12.23
CA GLN A 67 -0.15 -4.74 13.21
C GLN A 67 -1.59 -5.22 13.04
N HIS A 68 -2.34 -5.21 14.14
CA HIS A 68 -3.77 -5.46 14.11
C HIS A 68 -4.49 -4.41 13.25
N PHE A 69 -5.48 -4.85 12.46
CA PHE A 69 -6.14 -4.05 11.42
C PHE A 69 -6.64 -2.68 11.91
N ASN A 70 -7.18 -2.60 13.13
CA ASN A 70 -7.69 -1.36 13.68
C ASN A 70 -6.58 -0.32 13.94
N SER A 71 -5.44 -0.77 14.48
CA SER A 71 -4.28 0.09 14.74
C SER A 71 -3.68 0.58 13.42
N PHE A 72 -3.50 -0.34 12.47
CA PHE A 72 -3.07 -0.03 11.10
C PHE A 72 -3.96 1.04 10.45
N LYS A 73 -5.28 0.89 10.55
CA LYS A 73 -6.26 1.84 10.00
C LYS A 73 -6.14 3.23 10.66
N CYS A 74 -5.94 3.27 11.98
CA CYS A 74 -5.71 4.50 12.71
C CYS A 74 -4.42 5.21 12.26
N ASP A 75 -3.34 4.45 12.04
CA ASP A 75 -2.07 5.00 11.60
C ASP A 75 -2.11 5.50 10.16
N CYS A 76 -2.77 4.77 9.25
CA CYS A 76 -3.04 5.27 7.90
C CYS A 76 -3.82 6.59 7.91
N ARG A 77 -4.84 6.70 8.76
CA ARG A 77 -5.64 7.94 8.90
C ARG A 77 -4.80 9.09 9.43
N ARG A 78 -4.02 8.88 10.49
CA ARG A 78 -3.11 9.89 11.04
C ARG A 78 -2.14 10.40 9.98
N MET A 79 -1.51 9.48 9.25
CA MET A 79 -0.56 9.81 8.20
C MET A 79 -1.18 10.61 7.05
N LEU A 80 -2.41 10.26 6.63
CA LEU A 80 -3.13 11.01 5.59
C LEU A 80 -3.44 12.44 6.06
N VAL A 81 -3.93 12.61 7.29
CA VAL A 81 -4.27 13.93 7.85
C VAL A 81 -3.02 14.80 8.06
N THR A 82 -1.92 14.25 8.59
CA THR A 82 -0.68 15.01 8.80
C THR A 82 0.01 15.40 7.49
N SER A 83 -0.24 14.66 6.40
CA SER A 83 0.33 14.97 5.08
C SER A 83 -0.24 16.25 4.44
N GLU A 84 -1.44 16.69 4.85
CA GLU A 84 -2.05 17.96 4.44
C GLU A 84 -1.57 19.14 5.30
N ILE A 85 -1.30 18.92 6.59
CA ILE A 85 -0.98 19.97 7.58
C ILE A 85 0.50 20.40 7.53
N ALA A 86 1.29 19.85 6.60
CA ALA A 86 2.62 20.35 6.33
C ALA A 86 2.53 21.71 5.60
N PHE A 87 2.44 22.79 6.38
CA PHE A 87 2.68 24.14 5.87
C PHE A 87 4.07 24.16 5.24
N SER A 88 4.13 24.29 3.92
CA SER A 88 5.37 24.69 3.26
C SER A 88 5.72 26.05 3.80
N SER A 89 6.68 26.11 4.73
CA SER A 89 7.33 27.35 5.15
C SER A 89 8.09 27.91 3.95
N LEU A 90 7.36 28.52 3.02
CA LEU A 90 7.92 29.47 2.08
C LEU A 90 8.30 30.70 2.88
N LEU A 91 9.49 30.66 3.48
CA LEU A 91 10.24 31.87 3.80
C LEU A 91 10.68 32.48 2.46
N ILE A 92 10.06 33.60 2.09
CA ILE A 92 10.57 34.57 1.12
C ILE A 92 10.48 35.92 1.84
N PRO A 93 11.61 36.65 1.93
CA PRO A 93 11.84 37.80 1.07
C PRO A 93 12.92 37.52 0.02
#